data_AF-A0A518C3Z9-F1
#
_entry.id   AF-A0A518C3Z9-F1
#
_cell.length_a   1.000
_cell.length_b   1.000
_cell.length_c   1.000
_cell.angle_alpha   90.00
_cell.angle_beta   90.00
_cell.angle_gamma   90.00
#
_symmetry.space_group_name_H-M   'P 1'
#
loop_
_entity.id
_entity.type
_entity.pdbx_description
1 polymer ?
#
loop_
_entity_poly.entity_id
_entity_poly.type
_entity_poly.pdbx_seq_one_letter_code
_entity_poly.pdbx_strand_id
1 'polypeptide(L)'
;MWNIRTPHITTQTRGLTLVEMLMATALTLIMFAAVAQIFGMMGTAMRDARATIELSGNLRSVSSHLQHDLDNVSVDVLPWVQPGANQGYFEIIEGPDRDVDFAAFDIIGDDPTVTTDPHNGSLGGDADDVICFTAYSKDQPFVGIIQGTLRSDYLDGTPYKYWVDRSDTTQFTTITSHYAEIVYFTKHTPLEDTNLNTWSETNRRDADETVTLYRRVLLIRPDIHLGYMDNVANALPINAPPNSYNMTYFEAMNYYDLSMWSANRVEWATNSLEDLQSRHRRVAHAPYSADGQTVETGVSLQVYVPASGTFDPAPLRPHALMSFEQLNRALELSATGTNDRDRTGEDVMLTNTLAFDVRVYDPIAPVLNDSGTSPTLTLSPGDPGYSSGSSTNSMPGAFVDLNWNRNTPTTLTNYYNQSFEDAPNTKSQLRSIVSTGSGTNLKSTPIFGSTFPADIDDLKNNFFLQNPSMLKATPSSSILTFAYYDTWPYLYEVDGVNQDASGTDTIPDEGTNGFDDDGDGIVDDHFAVNLNPTADTDTSDAGEASELETEPPYSKALRAVSITVRAIEEGTRQVRQDTIVADFLPD
;
A
#
# COMPACT_ATOMS: atom_id res chain seq x y z
N MET A 1 14.88 110.28 23.33
CA MET A 1 15.56 109.25 22.50
C MET A 1 15.02 107.91 22.95
N TRP A 2 13.89 107.51 22.38
CA TRP A 2 13.71 106.42 21.39
C TRP A 2 13.13 105.16 22.04
N ASN A 3 12.13 104.63 21.35
CA ASN A 3 11.02 103.81 21.79
C ASN A 3 11.31 102.36 21.38
N ILE A 4 11.13 101.36 22.25
CA ILE A 4 10.94 99.98 21.79
C ILE A 4 9.85 99.34 22.64
N ARG A 5 8.59 99.44 22.18
CA ARG A 5 7.54 98.51 22.54
C ARG A 5 7.66 97.31 21.60
N THR A 6 7.99 96.14 22.13
CA THR A 6 7.90 94.88 21.40
C THR A 6 6.43 94.56 21.11
N PRO A 7 6.03 94.34 19.86
CA PRO A 7 4.67 93.90 19.55
C PRO A 7 4.50 92.44 20.01
N HIS A 8 3.51 92.18 20.86
CA HIS A 8 2.99 90.83 21.06
C HIS A 8 2.19 90.45 19.80
N ILE A 9 2.80 89.63 18.94
CA ILE A 9 2.08 88.98 17.85
C ILE A 9 1.26 87.86 18.50
N THR A 10 0.00 88.12 18.83
CA THR A 10 -0.98 87.05 19.07
C THR A 10 -1.28 86.42 17.72
N THR A 11 -0.61 85.34 17.38
CA THR A 11 -1.01 84.46 16.29
C THR A 11 -2.41 83.93 16.59
N GLN A 12 -3.43 84.44 15.90
CA GLN A 12 -4.74 83.81 15.87
C GLN A 12 -4.56 82.43 15.25
N THR A 13 -4.55 81.39 16.07
CA THR A 13 -4.71 80.02 15.60
C THR A 13 -6.11 79.92 15.02
N ARG A 14 -6.22 79.87 13.69
CA ARG A 14 -7.50 79.58 13.03
C ARG A 14 -7.97 78.21 13.52
N GLY A 15 -9.19 78.15 14.08
CA GLY A 15 -9.82 76.88 14.40
C GLY A 15 -10.02 76.06 13.13
N LEU A 16 -9.69 74.77 13.16
CA LEU A 16 -9.90 73.86 12.04
C LEU A 16 -11.39 73.83 11.68
N THR A 17 -11.68 73.96 10.39
CA THR A 17 -13.05 73.84 9.90
C THR A 17 -13.53 72.38 10.06
N LEU A 18 -14.85 72.19 10.18
CA LEU A 18 -15.44 70.85 10.29
C LEU A 18 -15.04 69.96 9.11
N VAL A 19 -14.86 70.56 7.92
CA VAL A 19 -14.37 69.89 6.71
C VAL A 19 -12.90 69.48 6.84
N GLU A 20 -12.01 70.29 7.40
CA GLU A 20 -10.61 69.92 7.63
C GLU A 20 -10.48 68.82 8.68
N MET A 21 -11.26 68.86 9.76
CA MET A 21 -11.31 67.77 10.74
C MET A 21 -11.84 66.48 10.13
N LEU A 22 -12.87 66.55 9.28
CA LEU A 22 -13.39 65.40 8.53
C LEU A 22 -12.37 64.86 7.51
N MET A 23 -11.65 65.73 6.80
CA MET A 23 -10.59 65.29 5.88
C MET A 23 -9.41 64.67 6.62
N ALA A 24 -9.00 65.22 7.76
CA ALA A 24 -7.91 64.69 8.57
C ALA A 24 -8.29 63.31 9.17
N THR A 25 -9.50 63.14 9.68
CA THR A 25 -9.97 61.83 10.17
C THR A 25 -10.14 60.84 9.02
N ALA A 26 -10.64 61.27 7.86
CA ALA A 26 -10.72 60.41 6.68
C ALA A 26 -9.33 59.95 6.21
N LEU A 27 -8.34 60.85 6.14
CA LEU A 27 -6.98 60.50 5.73
C LEU A 27 -6.29 59.56 6.72
N THR A 28 -6.50 59.77 8.02
CA THR A 28 -5.95 58.86 9.05
C THR A 28 -6.62 57.48 9.00
N LEU A 29 -7.93 57.41 8.76
CA LEU A 29 -8.62 56.13 8.55
C LEU A 29 -8.16 55.42 7.28
N ILE A 30 -7.94 56.14 6.18
CA ILE A 30 -7.40 55.57 4.94
C ILE A 30 -5.98 55.03 5.16
N MET A 31 -5.13 55.78 5.88
CA MET A 31 -3.80 55.30 6.25
C MET A 31 -3.84 54.07 7.14
N PHE A 32 -4.72 54.05 8.14
CA PHE A 32 -4.88 52.89 9.01
C PHE A 32 -5.39 51.67 8.23
N ALA A 33 -6.33 51.86 7.30
CA ALA A 33 -6.80 50.80 6.41
C ALA A 33 -5.69 50.27 5.49
N ALA A 34 -4.86 51.14 4.91
CA ALA A 34 -3.73 50.73 4.08
C ALA A 34 -2.69 49.93 4.88
N VAL A 35 -2.37 50.35 6.10
CA VAL A 35 -1.43 49.64 6.98
C VAL A 35 -2.00 48.28 7.41
N ALA A 36 -3.30 48.20 7.74
CA ALA A 36 -3.97 46.95 8.08
C ALA A 36 -3.94 45.96 6.90
N GLN A 37 -4.14 46.44 5.66
CA GLN A 37 -4.02 45.59 4.46
C GLN A 37 -2.60 45.06 4.26
N ILE A 38 -1.58 45.89 4.46
CA ILE A 38 -0.17 45.47 4.36
C ILE A 38 0.14 44.38 5.39
N PHE A 39 -0.29 44.55 6.65
CA PHE A 39 -0.11 43.53 7.67
C PHE A 39 -0.89 42.25 7.37
N GLY A 40 -2.10 42.35 6.79
CA GLY A 40 -2.86 41.20 6.33
C GLY A 40 -2.13 40.41 5.26
N MET A 41 -1.67 41.07 4.20
CA MET A 41 -0.91 40.44 3.11
C MET A 41 0.42 39.84 3.59
N MET A 42 1.14 40.54 4.47
CA MET A 42 2.39 40.04 5.03
C MET A 42 2.14 38.84 5.95
N GLY A 43 1.06 38.85 6.73
CA GLY A 43 0.66 37.74 7.59
C GLY A 43 0.31 36.48 6.82
N THR A 44 -0.46 36.59 5.73
CA THR A 44 -0.78 35.43 4.88
C THR A 44 0.47 34.89 4.20
N ALA A 45 1.29 35.75 3.59
CA ALA A 45 2.53 35.33 2.93
C ALA A 45 3.50 34.64 3.90
N MET A 46 3.59 35.09 5.15
CA MET A 46 4.41 34.44 6.18
C MET A 46 3.87 33.08 6.61
N ARG A 47 2.55 32.95 6.78
CA ARG A 47 1.90 31.67 7.09
C ARG A 47 2.14 30.66 5.98
N ASP A 48 1.90 31.07 4.75
CA ASP A 48 2.06 30.26 3.55
C ASP A 48 3.53 29.82 3.38
N ALA A 49 4.49 30.73 3.54
CA ALA A 49 5.92 30.39 3.53
C ALA A 49 6.31 29.39 4.62
N ARG A 50 5.74 29.50 5.83
CA ARG A 50 5.98 28.54 6.91
C ARG A 50 5.41 27.16 6.57
N ALA A 51 4.18 27.11 6.05
CA ALA A 51 3.53 25.86 5.65
C ALA A 51 4.32 25.13 4.56
N THR A 52 4.85 25.85 3.56
CA THR A 52 5.71 25.27 2.53
C THR A 52 7.02 24.71 3.10
N ILE A 53 7.64 25.41 4.07
CA ILE A 53 8.87 24.94 4.74
C ILE A 53 8.58 23.69 5.56
N GLU A 54 7.46 23.65 6.28
CA GLU A 54 7.01 22.52 7.06
C GLU A 54 6.75 21.29 6.18
N LEU A 55 6.00 21.45 5.08
CA LEU A 55 5.78 20.39 4.11
C LEU A 55 7.09 19.82 3.54
N SER A 56 8.04 20.70 3.22
CA SER A 56 9.37 20.30 2.74
C SER A 56 10.22 19.62 3.83
N GLY A 57 9.97 19.91 5.11
CA GLY A 57 10.60 19.22 6.23
C GLY A 57 10.03 17.82 6.40
N ASN A 58 8.69 17.70 6.36
CA ASN A 58 7.97 16.44 6.49
C ASN A 58 8.34 15.48 5.36
N LEU A 59 8.34 15.92 4.09
CA LEU A 59 8.73 15.09 2.95
C LEU A 59 10.16 14.54 3.07
N ARG A 60 11.11 15.37 3.48
CA ARG A 60 12.50 14.90 3.72
C ARG A 60 12.58 13.89 4.85
N SER A 61 11.74 14.04 5.88
CA SER A 61 11.66 13.07 6.98
C SER A 61 11.13 11.72 6.48
N VAL A 62 10.04 11.72 5.71
CA VAL A 62 9.46 10.51 5.09
C VAL A 62 10.48 9.84 4.18
N SER A 63 11.13 10.61 3.30
CA SER A 63 12.18 10.14 2.40
C SER A 63 13.37 9.52 3.15
N SER A 64 13.85 10.19 4.20
CA SER A 64 14.92 9.64 5.04
C SER A 64 14.52 8.37 5.79
N HIS A 65 13.26 8.24 6.23
CA HIS A 65 12.76 7.03 6.88
C HIS A 65 12.63 5.88 5.89
N LEU A 66 12.02 6.14 4.73
CA LEU A 66 11.85 5.15 3.67
C LEU A 66 13.19 4.65 3.13
N GLN A 67 14.15 5.55 2.87
CA GLN A 67 15.50 5.16 2.49
C GLN A 67 16.16 4.30 3.57
N HIS A 68 16.06 4.70 4.85
CA HIS A 68 16.64 3.93 5.95
C HIS A 68 16.06 2.52 6.05
N ASP A 69 14.76 2.35 5.81
CA ASP A 69 14.15 1.02 5.84
C ASP A 69 14.55 0.16 4.63
N LEU A 70 14.61 0.77 3.43
CA LEU A 70 15.06 0.10 2.21
C LEU A 70 16.54 -0.34 2.28
N ASP A 71 17.40 0.48 2.89
CA ASP A 71 18.81 0.14 3.13
C ASP A 71 18.97 -1.06 4.09
N ASN A 72 17.94 -1.36 4.89
CA ASN A 72 17.95 -2.40 5.92
C ASN A 72 17.05 -3.59 5.59
N VAL A 73 16.66 -3.77 4.32
CA VAL A 73 15.91 -4.96 3.87
C VAL A 73 16.70 -6.22 4.23
N SER A 74 16.01 -7.23 4.78
CA SER A 74 16.65 -8.45 5.30
C SER A 74 16.68 -9.62 4.32
N VAL A 75 16.44 -9.37 3.03
CA VAL A 75 16.47 -10.35 1.94
C VAL A 75 17.21 -9.76 0.75
N ASP A 76 17.92 -10.59 0.00
CA ASP A 76 18.42 -10.18 -1.30
C ASP A 76 17.22 -10.12 -2.25
N VAL A 77 17.02 -9.00 -2.96
CA VAL A 77 15.78 -8.78 -3.75
C VAL A 77 15.82 -9.53 -5.09
N LEU A 78 15.91 -10.85 -4.99
CA LEU A 78 15.97 -11.80 -6.07
C LEU A 78 14.95 -12.93 -5.82
N PRO A 79 14.28 -13.42 -6.88
CA PRO A 79 13.38 -14.56 -6.75
C PRO A 79 14.10 -15.82 -6.27
N TRP A 80 13.34 -16.75 -5.69
CA TRP A 80 13.82 -18.08 -5.25
C TRP A 80 14.65 -18.04 -3.98
N VAL A 81 14.12 -17.36 -2.97
CA VAL A 81 14.72 -17.33 -1.63
C VAL A 81 14.79 -18.74 -1.08
N GLN A 82 16.00 -19.15 -0.71
CA GLN A 82 16.27 -20.51 -0.24
C GLN A 82 15.70 -20.72 1.17
N PRO A 83 15.04 -21.86 1.45
CA PRO A 83 14.63 -22.21 2.79
C PRO A 83 15.85 -22.36 3.70
N GLY A 84 15.73 -21.95 4.97
CA GLY A 84 16.85 -21.95 5.92
C GLY A 84 17.93 -20.88 5.68
N ALA A 85 17.81 -20.02 4.67
CA ALA A 85 18.73 -18.89 4.46
C ALA A 85 18.62 -17.80 5.54
N ASN A 86 17.60 -17.87 6.41
CA ASN A 86 17.28 -16.85 7.41
C ASN A 86 17.15 -15.44 6.78
N GLN A 87 16.53 -15.41 5.61
CA GLN A 87 16.12 -14.20 4.89
C GLN A 87 14.60 -14.08 4.98
N GLY A 88 14.09 -12.84 4.97
CA GLY A 88 12.65 -12.60 4.96
C GLY A 88 12.12 -12.50 3.54
N TYR A 89 11.35 -11.44 3.24
CA TYR A 89 10.76 -11.23 1.91
C TYR A 89 10.77 -9.75 1.51
N PHE A 90 10.58 -9.53 0.21
CA PHE A 90 10.33 -8.23 -0.39
C PHE A 90 9.24 -8.38 -1.46
N GLU A 91 8.23 -7.52 -1.40
CA GLU A 91 7.05 -7.56 -2.26
C GLU A 91 6.58 -6.16 -2.62
N ILE A 92 6.26 -5.97 -3.91
CA ILE A 92 5.62 -4.76 -4.44
C ILE A 92 4.29 -5.17 -5.01
N ILE A 93 3.26 -4.39 -4.69
CA ILE A 93 1.90 -4.58 -5.14
C ILE A 93 1.48 -3.27 -5.80
N GLU A 94 1.38 -3.33 -7.11
CA GLU A 94 0.87 -2.26 -7.96
C GLU A 94 -0.64 -2.24 -7.87
N GLY A 95 -1.17 -1.06 -7.58
CA GLY A 95 -2.60 -0.83 -7.53
C GLY A 95 -3.29 -0.92 -8.90
N PRO A 96 -4.63 -0.85 -8.95
CA PRO A 96 -5.34 -0.82 -10.22
C PRO A 96 -5.26 0.49 -11.00
N ASP A 97 -5.05 1.61 -10.32
CA ASP A 97 -4.79 2.88 -10.98
C ASP A 97 -3.36 2.87 -11.53
N ARG A 98 -3.11 3.74 -12.50
CA ARG A 98 -1.78 3.92 -13.11
C ARG A 98 -1.58 5.41 -13.29
N ASP A 99 -0.33 5.84 -13.43
CA ASP A 99 0.04 7.17 -13.93
C ASP A 99 -0.85 7.67 -15.08
N VAL A 100 -1.14 6.78 -16.04
CA VAL A 100 -1.91 7.12 -17.24
C VAL A 100 -3.42 7.12 -17.06
N ASP A 101 -3.93 6.42 -16.05
CA ASP A 101 -5.38 6.19 -15.88
C ASP A 101 -5.97 7.03 -14.74
N PHE A 102 -5.18 7.36 -13.71
CA PHE A 102 -5.65 7.98 -12.47
C PHE A 102 -6.36 9.34 -12.67
N ALA A 103 -5.94 10.14 -13.67
CA ALA A 103 -6.52 11.45 -13.95
C ALA A 103 -7.24 11.55 -15.31
N ALA A 104 -7.48 10.42 -15.99
CA ALA A 104 -7.97 10.44 -17.38
C ALA A 104 -9.36 11.07 -17.51
N PHE A 105 -10.21 10.96 -16.48
CA PHE A 105 -11.61 11.43 -16.51
C PHE A 105 -11.90 12.70 -15.68
N ASP A 106 -10.90 13.25 -14.97
CA ASP A 106 -11.09 14.37 -14.02
C ASP A 106 -10.58 15.73 -14.57
N ILE A 107 -10.21 15.79 -15.85
CA ILE A 107 -9.86 17.05 -16.51
C ILE A 107 -11.16 17.77 -16.88
N ILE A 108 -11.44 18.90 -16.22
CA ILE A 108 -12.52 19.83 -16.57
C ILE A 108 -12.41 20.21 -18.06
N GLY A 109 -13.28 19.63 -18.90
CA GLY A 109 -13.33 19.88 -20.34
C GLY A 109 -13.32 18.63 -21.22
N ASP A 110 -13.19 17.43 -20.64
CA ASP A 110 -13.38 16.19 -21.40
C ASP A 110 -14.83 16.08 -21.89
N ASP A 111 -14.96 15.79 -23.18
CA ASP A 111 -16.23 15.50 -23.82
C ASP A 111 -16.50 14.00 -23.61
N PRO A 112 -17.49 13.60 -22.79
CA PRO A 112 -17.77 12.21 -22.47
C PRO A 112 -18.20 11.37 -23.70
N THR A 113 -18.28 11.98 -24.88
CA THR A 113 -18.53 11.30 -26.16
C THR A 113 -17.26 10.95 -26.94
N VAL A 114 -16.08 11.44 -26.51
CA VAL A 114 -14.79 11.17 -27.14
C VAL A 114 -14.19 9.91 -26.51
N THR A 115 -14.62 8.75 -26.99
CA THR A 115 -14.08 7.42 -26.60
C THR A 115 -12.64 7.15 -27.07
N THR A 116 -11.99 8.17 -27.63
CA THR A 116 -10.65 8.11 -28.25
C THR A 116 -9.78 9.26 -27.78
N ASP A 117 -10.10 9.90 -26.66
CA ASP A 117 -9.18 10.90 -26.13
C ASP A 117 -7.94 10.12 -25.66
N PRO A 118 -6.77 10.32 -26.29
CA PRO A 118 -5.54 9.78 -25.78
C PRO A 118 -5.20 10.60 -24.54
N HIS A 119 -5.90 10.37 -23.44
CA HIS A 119 -5.64 11.10 -22.21
C HIS A 119 -4.17 10.86 -21.84
N ASN A 120 -3.45 11.95 -21.98
CA ASN A 120 -2.02 12.07 -21.78
C ASN A 120 -1.72 11.72 -20.33
N GLY A 121 -0.73 10.85 -20.13
CA GLY A 121 -0.32 10.39 -18.82
C GLY A 121 -0.34 11.51 -17.78
N SER A 122 -0.95 11.25 -16.63
CA SER A 122 -0.78 12.15 -15.52
C SER A 122 0.68 12.02 -15.11
N LEU A 123 1.46 13.09 -15.31
CA LEU A 123 2.76 13.17 -14.66
C LEU A 123 2.63 13.07 -13.13
N GLY A 124 1.41 13.14 -12.58
CA GLY A 124 1.01 13.28 -11.19
C GLY A 124 1.27 12.09 -10.26
N GLY A 125 1.54 10.89 -10.77
CA GLY A 125 1.62 9.69 -9.92
C GLY A 125 0.23 9.18 -9.54
N ASP A 126 0.12 7.89 -9.28
CA ASP A 126 -0.98 7.28 -8.56
C ASP A 126 -0.63 7.15 -7.06
N ALA A 127 -1.51 6.49 -6.30
CA ALA A 127 -1.38 6.46 -4.84
C ALA A 127 -1.80 5.13 -4.22
N ASP A 128 -2.03 4.10 -5.01
CA ASP A 128 -2.57 2.80 -4.57
C ASP A 128 -1.53 1.70 -4.52
N ASP A 129 -0.26 2.05 -4.66
CA ASP A 129 0.85 1.14 -4.47
C ASP A 129 1.06 0.75 -3.01
N VAL A 130 1.47 -0.49 -2.83
CA VAL A 130 1.85 -1.05 -1.53
C VAL A 130 3.21 -1.71 -1.68
N ILE A 131 4.10 -1.39 -0.75
CA ILE A 131 5.40 -2.05 -0.63
C ILE A 131 5.51 -2.68 0.75
N CYS A 132 5.87 -3.96 0.77
CA CYS A 132 5.94 -4.80 1.95
C CYS A 132 7.29 -5.51 1.99
N PHE A 133 8.01 -5.43 3.11
CA PHE A 133 9.28 -6.13 3.25
C PHE A 133 9.66 -6.34 4.70
N THR A 134 10.57 -7.28 4.93
CA THR A 134 11.22 -7.48 6.22
C THR A 134 12.50 -6.66 6.29
N ALA A 135 12.76 -6.04 7.44
CA ALA A 135 13.94 -5.22 7.69
C ALA A 135 14.64 -5.60 9.00
N TYR A 136 15.96 -5.40 9.03
CA TYR A 136 16.81 -5.57 10.20
C TYR A 136 17.52 -4.27 10.56
N SER A 137 17.17 -3.66 11.70
CA SER A 137 17.88 -2.47 12.19
C SER A 137 18.92 -2.85 13.24
N LYS A 138 20.19 -2.60 12.95
CA LYS A 138 21.31 -2.91 13.85
C LYS A 138 21.44 -1.91 15.01
N ASP A 139 21.22 -0.63 14.74
CA ASP A 139 21.55 0.45 15.67
C ASP A 139 20.42 0.71 16.67
N GLN A 140 19.18 0.75 16.19
CA GLN A 140 18.00 1.02 17.02
C GLN A 140 16.92 -0.03 16.76
N PRO A 141 16.49 -0.79 17.79
CA PRO A 141 15.40 -1.74 17.59
C PRO A 141 14.11 -0.99 17.27
N PHE A 142 13.30 -1.61 16.41
CA PHE A 142 11.93 -1.22 16.20
C PHE A 142 11.15 -1.36 17.51
N VAL A 143 10.20 -0.46 17.72
CA VAL A 143 9.34 -0.40 18.90
C VAL A 143 7.92 -0.60 18.42
N GLY A 144 7.14 -1.37 19.16
CA GLY A 144 5.74 -1.62 18.88
C GLY A 144 4.95 -1.84 20.16
N ILE A 145 3.64 -1.88 20.05
CA ILE A 145 2.70 -2.01 21.15
C ILE A 145 1.80 -3.21 20.89
N ILE A 146 1.59 -4.01 21.94
CA ILE A 146 0.64 -5.12 21.93
C ILE A 146 -0.44 -4.90 22.99
N GLN A 147 -1.66 -5.31 22.68
CA GLN A 147 -2.74 -5.32 23.65
C GLN A 147 -2.56 -6.51 24.62
N GLY A 148 -2.69 -6.25 25.91
CA GLY A 148 -2.43 -7.19 27.00
C GLY A 148 -1.09 -6.94 27.71
N THR A 149 -0.80 -7.80 28.69
CA THR A 149 0.44 -7.76 29.48
C THR A 149 1.44 -8.78 28.98
N LEU A 150 2.67 -8.37 28.67
CA LEU A 150 3.77 -9.32 28.40
C LEU A 150 4.28 -9.92 29.72
N ARG A 151 4.33 -11.25 29.78
CA ARG A 151 4.75 -12.02 30.96
C ARG A 151 5.99 -12.87 30.65
N SER A 152 6.83 -13.12 31.65
CA SER A 152 8.10 -13.86 31.53
C SER A 152 8.20 -15.09 32.44
N ASP A 153 7.12 -15.46 33.11
CA ASP A 153 7.00 -16.55 34.09
C ASP A 153 6.79 -17.92 33.40
N TYR A 154 7.76 -18.30 32.59
CA TYR A 154 7.67 -19.42 31.67
C TYR A 154 8.02 -20.79 32.29
N LEU A 155 7.47 -21.88 31.73
CA LEU A 155 7.76 -23.26 32.12
C LEU A 155 8.98 -23.80 31.33
N ASP A 156 9.90 -24.48 32.01
CA ASP A 156 11.05 -25.11 31.37
C ASP A 156 10.61 -26.18 30.34
N GLY A 157 11.09 -26.09 29.09
CA GLY A 157 10.92 -27.13 28.06
C GLY A 157 10.15 -26.74 26.79
N THR A 158 9.77 -25.47 26.64
CA THR A 158 9.05 -24.96 25.47
C THR A 158 9.84 -23.83 24.77
N PRO A 159 9.59 -23.51 23.48
CA PRO A 159 10.48 -22.68 22.66
C PRO A 159 10.31 -21.16 22.87
N TYR A 160 9.24 -20.74 23.54
CA TYR A 160 8.92 -19.33 23.78
C TYR A 160 9.61 -18.83 25.06
N LYS A 161 9.87 -17.53 25.14
CA LYS A 161 10.44 -16.88 26.34
C LYS A 161 9.41 -16.05 27.08
N TYR A 162 8.42 -15.55 26.35
CA TYR A 162 7.37 -14.68 26.87
C TYR A 162 6.00 -15.17 26.41
N TRP A 163 4.96 -14.72 27.10
CA TRP A 163 3.58 -14.90 26.64
C TRP A 163 2.75 -13.64 26.87
N VAL A 164 1.69 -13.46 26.09
CA VAL A 164 0.78 -12.32 26.19
C VAL A 164 -0.47 -12.70 26.98
N ASP A 165 -0.59 -12.09 28.16
CA ASP A 165 -1.77 -12.18 29.03
C ASP A 165 -2.82 -11.17 28.57
N ARG A 166 -3.94 -11.70 28.05
CA ARG A 166 -5.07 -10.91 27.56
C ARG A 166 -6.27 -10.90 28.53
N SER A 167 -6.08 -11.26 29.80
CA SER A 167 -7.14 -11.14 30.84
C SER A 167 -7.69 -9.72 30.92
N ASP A 168 -6.84 -8.73 30.69
CA ASP A 168 -7.17 -7.33 30.67
C ASP A 168 -6.80 -6.71 29.31
N THR A 169 -7.80 -6.55 28.45
CA THR A 169 -7.66 -5.97 27.10
C THR A 169 -7.57 -4.45 27.09
N THR A 170 -7.63 -3.81 28.26
CA THR A 170 -7.43 -2.35 28.41
C THR A 170 -5.96 -1.99 28.62
N GLN A 171 -5.11 -3.00 28.88
CA GLN A 171 -3.68 -2.80 29.03
C GLN A 171 -2.95 -2.93 27.70
N PHE A 172 -1.85 -2.19 27.57
CA PHE A 172 -0.93 -2.29 26.45
C PHE A 172 0.49 -2.45 26.97
N THR A 173 1.27 -3.29 26.29
CA THR A 173 2.69 -3.48 26.60
C THR A 173 3.53 -3.07 25.40
N THR A 174 4.54 -2.23 25.65
CA THR A 174 5.56 -1.92 24.65
C THR A 174 6.52 -3.08 24.50
N ILE A 175 6.78 -3.47 23.26
CA ILE A 175 7.74 -4.48 22.86
C ILE A 175 8.75 -3.88 21.88
N THR A 176 9.89 -4.56 21.74
CA THR A 176 10.94 -4.16 20.80
C THR A 176 11.49 -5.37 20.06
N SER A 177 11.98 -5.16 18.84
CA SER A 177 12.69 -6.16 18.03
C SER A 177 13.65 -5.48 17.08
N HIS A 178 14.79 -6.11 16.79
CA HIS A 178 15.68 -5.67 15.71
C HIS A 178 15.17 -6.07 14.33
N TYR A 179 14.28 -7.07 14.27
CA TYR A 179 13.63 -7.52 13.04
C TYR A 179 12.17 -7.05 13.04
N ALA A 180 11.74 -6.50 11.92
CA ALA A 180 10.35 -6.13 11.71
C ALA A 180 9.91 -6.39 10.27
N GLU A 181 8.62 -6.60 10.11
CA GLU A 181 7.90 -6.56 8.85
C GLU A 181 7.30 -5.17 8.70
N ILE A 182 7.60 -4.49 7.59
CA ILE A 182 7.24 -3.10 7.33
C ILE A 182 6.33 -3.07 6.10
N VAL A 183 5.23 -2.33 6.20
CA VAL A 183 4.33 -2.07 5.07
C VAL A 183 4.06 -0.58 4.93
N TYR A 184 4.26 -0.07 3.72
CA TYR A 184 3.84 1.27 3.32
C TYR A 184 2.61 1.16 2.44
N PHE A 185 1.59 1.96 2.75
CA PHE A 185 0.32 1.97 2.04
C PHE A 185 -0.38 3.30 2.22
N THR A 186 -1.34 3.61 1.37
CA THR A 186 -2.17 4.81 1.52
C THR A 186 -3.62 4.48 1.90
N LYS A 187 -4.29 5.45 2.53
CA LYS A 187 -5.74 5.46 2.69
C LYS A 187 -6.29 6.84 2.38
N HIS A 188 -7.47 6.88 1.78
CA HIS A 188 -8.16 8.13 1.52
C HIS A 188 -8.50 8.86 2.83
N THR A 189 -8.29 10.18 2.83
CA THR A 189 -8.52 11.04 3.99
C THR A 189 -9.98 11.53 3.99
N PRO A 190 -10.86 11.03 4.89
CA PRO A 190 -12.31 11.30 4.83
C PRO A 190 -12.73 12.77 4.90
N LEU A 191 -11.89 13.61 5.48
CA LEU A 191 -12.18 15.01 5.74
C LEU A 191 -11.89 15.91 4.53
N GLU A 192 -11.30 15.35 3.47
CA GLU A 192 -10.85 16.08 2.28
C GLU A 192 -11.62 15.72 0.99
N ASP A 193 -12.79 15.07 1.11
CA ASP A 193 -13.78 15.03 0.02
C ASP A 193 -14.25 16.47 -0.25
N THR A 194 -13.58 17.08 -1.23
CA THR A 194 -13.69 18.52 -1.50
C THR A 194 -14.95 18.85 -2.29
N ASN A 195 -15.56 17.86 -2.94
CA ASN A 195 -16.65 18.11 -3.88
C ASN A 195 -18.03 17.75 -3.33
N LEU A 196 -18.15 17.06 -2.18
CA LEU A 196 -19.43 16.63 -1.61
C LEU A 196 -20.35 16.07 -2.71
N ASN A 197 -19.76 15.47 -3.75
CA ASN A 197 -20.53 15.07 -4.90
C ASN A 197 -21.54 14.03 -4.39
N THR A 198 -22.78 14.18 -4.82
CA THR A 198 -23.88 13.38 -4.29
C THR A 198 -23.64 11.95 -4.74
N TRP A 199 -22.92 11.18 -3.92
CA TRP A 199 -22.62 9.77 -4.10
C TRP A 199 -22.74 9.36 -5.57
N SER A 200 -21.79 9.78 -6.42
CA SER A 200 -21.69 9.05 -7.68
C SER A 200 -21.50 7.58 -7.28
N GLU A 201 -22.27 6.68 -7.87
CA GLU A 201 -22.38 5.26 -7.47
C GLU A 201 -21.05 4.48 -7.58
N THR A 202 -19.94 5.18 -7.74
CA THR A 202 -18.63 4.67 -8.11
C THR A 202 -17.59 4.70 -6.99
N ASN A 203 -17.76 5.39 -5.85
CA ASN A 203 -16.77 5.47 -4.76
C ASN A 203 -15.34 5.46 -5.33
N ARG A 204 -14.93 6.54 -6.00
CA ARG A 204 -13.60 6.71 -6.60
C ARG A 204 -12.97 7.99 -6.05
N ARG A 205 -11.65 7.95 -5.84
CA ARG A 205 -10.86 9.09 -5.42
C ARG A 205 -10.75 10.00 -6.63
N ASP A 206 -11.04 11.27 -6.44
CA ASP A 206 -10.81 12.28 -7.48
C ASP A 206 -9.34 12.72 -7.44
N ALA A 207 -8.80 13.18 -8.57
CA ALA A 207 -7.37 13.44 -8.69
C ALA A 207 -6.93 14.64 -7.83
N ASP A 208 -7.87 15.48 -7.40
CA ASP A 208 -7.66 16.63 -6.52
C ASP A 208 -7.80 16.31 -5.01
N GLU A 209 -8.19 15.08 -4.66
CA GLU A 209 -8.31 14.62 -3.26
C GLU A 209 -6.99 14.05 -2.74
N THR A 210 -6.70 14.22 -1.45
CA THR A 210 -5.49 13.65 -0.85
C THR A 210 -5.73 12.28 -0.22
N VAL A 211 -4.63 11.57 -0.02
CA VAL A 211 -4.54 10.35 0.78
C VAL A 211 -3.55 10.56 1.91
N THR A 212 -3.72 9.80 2.98
CA THR A 212 -2.73 9.68 4.04
C THR A 212 -1.80 8.50 3.74
N LEU A 213 -0.49 8.75 3.72
CA LEU A 213 0.55 7.75 3.65
C LEU A 213 0.80 7.17 5.05
N TYR A 214 0.73 5.86 5.15
CA TYR A 214 0.98 5.09 6.35
C TYR A 214 2.25 4.25 6.20
N ARG A 215 2.96 4.07 7.30
CA ARG A 215 4.02 3.08 7.48
C ARG A 215 3.71 2.29 8.73
N ARG A 216 3.41 1.00 8.58
CA ARG A 216 3.17 0.11 9.72
C ARG A 216 4.34 -0.83 9.93
N VAL A 217 4.71 -1.00 11.20
CA VAL A 217 5.80 -1.86 11.63
C VAL A 217 5.23 -2.97 12.51
N LEU A 218 5.45 -4.22 12.11
CA LEU A 218 5.07 -5.41 12.85
C LEU A 218 6.34 -6.12 13.31
N LEU A 219 6.55 -6.21 14.62
CA LEU A 219 7.79 -6.77 15.16
C LEU A 219 7.84 -8.28 14.93
N ILE A 220 8.99 -8.79 14.48
CA ILE A 220 9.23 -10.23 14.33
C ILE A 220 9.79 -10.75 15.66
N ARG A 221 9.00 -11.53 16.39
CA ARG A 221 9.30 -12.02 17.74
C ARG A 221 8.78 -13.46 17.93
N PRO A 222 9.44 -14.46 17.34
CA PRO A 222 9.04 -15.87 17.47
C PRO A 222 9.18 -16.41 18.91
N ASP A 223 9.82 -15.64 19.82
CA ASP A 223 9.95 -15.96 21.24
C ASP A 223 8.72 -15.57 22.07
N ILE A 224 7.69 -14.94 21.49
CA ILE A 224 6.46 -14.54 22.19
C ILE A 224 5.33 -15.53 21.86
N HIS A 225 4.66 -16.04 22.88
CA HIS A 225 3.46 -16.87 22.73
C HIS A 225 2.16 -16.07 22.94
N LEU A 226 1.13 -16.32 22.12
CA LEU A 226 -0.18 -15.68 22.23
C LEU A 226 -1.21 -16.61 22.90
N GLY A 227 -1.15 -16.79 24.22
CA GLY A 227 -1.96 -17.82 24.92
C GLY A 227 -1.88 -17.78 26.44
N TYR A 228 -2.91 -18.29 27.14
CA TYR A 228 -2.74 -18.74 28.53
C TYR A 228 -2.03 -20.09 28.56
N MET A 229 -0.98 -20.21 29.38
CA MET A 229 -0.23 -21.47 29.55
C MET A 229 -0.72 -22.33 30.74
N ASP A 230 -1.83 -21.97 31.39
CA ASP A 230 -2.30 -22.60 32.65
C ASP A 230 -2.92 -24.01 32.49
N ASN A 231 -3.04 -24.56 31.27
CA ASN A 231 -3.58 -25.92 31.07
C ASN A 231 -2.48 -27.00 31.09
N VAL A 232 -1.80 -27.16 32.23
CA VAL A 232 -0.77 -28.19 32.49
C VAL A 232 -1.32 -29.63 32.42
N ALA A 233 -2.61 -29.85 32.15
CA ALA A 233 -3.20 -31.18 32.05
C ALA A 233 -3.15 -31.80 30.64
N ASN A 234 -2.96 -31.01 29.59
CA ASN A 234 -2.77 -31.51 28.23
C ASN A 234 -1.54 -30.82 27.67
N ALA A 235 -0.41 -31.54 27.65
CA ALA A 235 0.76 -31.15 26.88
C ALA A 235 0.34 -30.98 25.41
N LEU A 236 -0.07 -29.77 25.06
CA LEU A 236 -0.19 -29.40 23.66
C LEU A 236 1.21 -29.56 23.07
N PRO A 237 1.33 -30.13 21.86
CA PRO A 237 2.61 -30.21 21.16
C PRO A 237 3.33 -28.87 21.21
N ILE A 238 4.67 -28.90 21.22
CA ILE A 238 5.56 -27.71 21.21
C ILE A 238 5.22 -26.71 20.07
N ASN A 239 4.47 -27.15 19.04
CA ASN A 239 4.04 -26.38 17.88
C ASN A 239 2.50 -26.18 17.79
N ALA A 240 1.75 -26.51 18.83
CA ALA A 240 0.29 -26.39 18.80
C ALA A 240 -0.16 -25.02 19.35
N PRO A 241 -0.83 -24.19 18.54
CA PRO A 241 -1.36 -22.91 18.99
C PRO A 241 -2.45 -23.11 20.07
N PRO A 242 -2.60 -22.15 21.01
CA PRO A 242 -3.45 -22.31 22.17
C PRO A 242 -4.94 -22.18 21.82
N ASN A 243 -5.76 -23.02 22.44
CA ASN A 243 -7.19 -23.21 22.16
C ASN A 243 -8.10 -22.07 22.65
N SER A 244 -7.62 -20.86 22.94
CA SER A 244 -8.28 -20.02 23.96
C SER A 244 -8.47 -18.54 23.69
N TYR A 245 -8.00 -17.96 22.57
CA TYR A 245 -8.28 -16.56 22.25
C TYR A 245 -8.96 -16.40 20.90
N ASN A 246 -10.26 -16.11 20.93
CA ASN A 246 -11.00 -15.70 19.74
C ASN A 246 -10.62 -14.25 19.41
N MET A 247 -9.69 -14.10 18.47
CA MET A 247 -9.23 -12.81 17.97
C MET A 247 -9.50 -12.73 16.48
N THR A 248 -10.19 -11.68 16.07
CA THR A 248 -10.43 -11.43 14.66
C THR A 248 -9.14 -11.01 13.96
N TYR A 249 -9.08 -11.27 12.66
CA TYR A 249 -7.96 -10.87 11.82
C TYR A 249 -7.69 -9.35 11.88
N PHE A 250 -8.75 -8.55 11.94
CA PHE A 250 -8.65 -7.09 12.11
C PHE A 250 -8.04 -6.69 13.46
N GLU A 251 -8.43 -7.33 14.55
CA GLU A 251 -7.82 -7.05 15.86
C GLU A 251 -6.33 -7.39 15.86
N ALA A 252 -5.96 -8.53 15.26
CA ALA A 252 -4.56 -8.92 15.15
C ALA A 252 -3.72 -7.88 14.39
N MET A 253 -4.18 -7.46 13.21
CA MET A 253 -3.43 -6.55 12.33
C MET A 253 -3.42 -5.09 12.80
N ASN A 254 -4.35 -4.68 13.68
CA ASN A 254 -4.51 -3.28 14.08
C ASN A 254 -4.29 -3.01 15.57
N TYR A 255 -4.39 -4.01 16.46
CA TYR A 255 -4.13 -3.84 17.90
C TYR A 255 -2.77 -4.39 18.35
N TYR A 256 -2.09 -5.18 17.51
CA TYR A 256 -0.80 -5.77 17.82
C TYR A 256 0.23 -5.36 16.76
N ASP A 257 1.33 -4.75 17.19
CA ASP A 257 2.48 -4.47 16.31
C ASP A 257 3.44 -5.66 16.32
N LEU A 258 2.90 -6.83 16.00
CA LEU A 258 3.58 -8.11 16.09
C LEU A 258 3.26 -8.89 14.81
N SER A 259 4.30 -9.35 14.11
CA SER A 259 4.10 -10.18 12.92
C SER A 259 3.56 -11.53 13.38
N MET A 260 2.33 -11.82 12.97
CA MET A 260 1.60 -12.99 13.41
C MET A 260 0.68 -13.53 12.32
N TRP A 261 0.47 -14.82 12.39
CA TRP A 261 -0.40 -15.55 11.49
C TRP A 261 -1.29 -16.50 12.26
N SER A 262 -2.42 -16.89 11.65
CA SER A 262 -3.30 -17.90 12.20
C SER A 262 -3.90 -18.74 11.07
N ALA A 263 -3.89 -20.06 11.26
CA ALA A 263 -4.58 -20.99 10.37
C ALA A 263 -6.12 -20.90 10.50
N ASN A 264 -6.62 -20.36 11.61
CA ASN A 264 -8.07 -20.25 11.90
C ASN A 264 -8.41 -19.00 12.75
N ARG A 265 -9.57 -18.92 13.40
CA ARG A 265 -9.96 -17.74 14.21
C ARG A 265 -9.35 -17.70 15.62
N VAL A 266 -8.75 -18.78 16.08
CA VAL A 266 -8.47 -19.01 17.50
C VAL A 266 -6.97 -19.25 17.75
N GLU A 267 -6.23 -19.62 16.72
CA GLU A 267 -4.89 -20.17 16.82
C GLU A 267 -3.82 -19.24 16.23
N TRP A 268 -3.55 -18.15 16.94
CA TRP A 268 -2.56 -17.17 16.53
C TRP A 268 -1.14 -17.55 16.97
N ALA A 269 -0.19 -17.49 16.05
CA ALA A 269 1.23 -17.71 16.27
C ALA A 269 2.04 -16.52 15.77
N THR A 270 3.15 -16.22 16.45
CA THR A 270 4.11 -15.20 16.01
C THR A 270 5.04 -15.75 14.96
N ASN A 271 5.32 -14.97 13.92
CA ASN A 271 6.20 -15.39 12.84
C ASN A 271 7.69 -15.25 13.23
N SER A 272 8.50 -16.17 12.74
CA SER A 272 9.94 -15.99 12.55
C SER A 272 10.25 -15.38 11.18
N LEU A 273 11.52 -15.05 10.93
CA LEU A 273 11.94 -14.53 9.63
C LEU A 273 11.78 -15.58 8.52
N GLU A 274 12.03 -16.86 8.84
CA GLU A 274 11.85 -17.98 7.93
C GLU A 274 10.37 -18.24 7.62
N ASP A 275 9.48 -18.11 8.62
CA ASP A 275 8.03 -18.26 8.40
C ASP A 275 7.48 -17.23 7.41
N LEU A 276 8.07 -16.03 7.36
CA LEU A 276 7.65 -14.94 6.47
C LEU A 276 8.07 -15.13 5.01
N GLN A 277 8.90 -16.11 4.71
CA GLN A 277 9.16 -16.53 3.34
C GLN A 277 7.87 -17.02 2.68
N SER A 278 7.04 -17.75 3.43
CA SER A 278 5.70 -18.17 2.99
C SER A 278 4.74 -16.99 2.90
N ARG A 279 4.19 -16.77 1.70
CA ARG A 279 3.35 -15.59 1.43
C ARG A 279 2.10 -15.51 2.29
N HIS A 280 1.48 -16.66 2.60
CA HIS A 280 0.28 -16.72 3.43
C HIS A 280 0.48 -16.26 4.89
N ARG A 281 1.73 -16.12 5.37
CA ARG A 281 2.06 -15.69 6.75
C ARG A 281 2.39 -14.21 6.89
N ARG A 282 2.52 -13.51 5.77
CA ARG A 282 2.89 -12.09 5.71
C ARG A 282 1.75 -11.18 6.14
N VAL A 283 2.09 -9.94 6.45
CA VAL A 283 1.15 -8.89 6.87
C VAL A 283 0.01 -8.75 5.86
N ALA A 284 -1.21 -8.71 6.37
CA ALA A 284 -2.41 -8.55 5.55
C ALA A 284 -2.60 -9.61 4.44
N HIS A 285 -1.79 -10.67 4.40
CA HIS A 285 -1.98 -11.84 3.53
C HIS A 285 -2.82 -12.87 4.27
N ALA A 286 -3.87 -13.38 3.61
CA ALA A 286 -4.73 -14.39 4.21
C ALA A 286 -5.17 -15.39 3.14
N PRO A 287 -5.15 -16.70 3.46
CA PRO A 287 -5.63 -17.71 2.53
C PRO A 287 -7.14 -17.55 2.28
N TYR A 288 -7.58 -17.95 1.09
CA TYR A 288 -8.95 -18.27 0.73
C TYR A 288 -9.29 -19.59 1.43
N SER A 289 -10.35 -19.60 2.23
CA SER A 289 -10.81 -20.85 2.83
C SER A 289 -11.32 -21.79 1.72
N ALA A 290 -11.11 -23.10 1.84
CA ALA A 290 -11.67 -24.13 0.95
C ALA A 290 -13.22 -24.09 0.80
N ASP A 291 -13.93 -23.46 1.74
CA ASP A 291 -15.40 -23.27 1.69
C ASP A 291 -15.82 -21.96 1.00
N GLY A 292 -14.84 -21.18 0.53
CA GLY A 292 -15.02 -19.85 -0.05
C GLY A 292 -15.37 -18.78 0.96
N GLN A 293 -15.52 -19.10 2.23
CA GLN A 293 -15.85 -18.18 3.30
C GLN A 293 -14.59 -17.55 3.91
N THR A 294 -14.21 -16.33 3.52
CA THR A 294 -13.07 -15.69 4.23
C THR A 294 -13.38 -15.49 5.71
N VAL A 295 -12.35 -15.72 6.52
CA VAL A 295 -12.43 -15.74 7.98
C VAL A 295 -12.29 -14.31 8.53
N GLU A 296 -12.64 -13.29 7.76
CA GLU A 296 -12.25 -11.93 8.15
C GLU A 296 -13.12 -11.36 9.24
N THR A 297 -14.33 -11.87 9.44
CA THR A 297 -15.22 -11.07 10.29
C THR A 297 -16.45 -11.73 10.93
N GLY A 298 -16.56 -13.05 10.87
CA GLY A 298 -17.82 -13.74 11.20
C GLY A 298 -18.84 -13.66 10.05
N VAL A 299 -18.45 -13.06 8.92
CA VAL A 299 -19.18 -13.12 7.65
C VAL A 299 -18.27 -13.66 6.56
N SER A 300 -18.72 -14.78 6.04
CA SER A 300 -18.67 -15.24 4.66
C SER A 300 -18.49 -14.21 3.53
N LEU A 301 -17.27 -13.80 3.19
CA LEU A 301 -17.01 -13.28 1.84
C LEU A 301 -16.76 -14.47 0.93
N GLN A 302 -17.75 -14.81 0.10
CA GLN A 302 -17.64 -15.89 -0.89
C GLN A 302 -16.76 -15.46 -2.07
N VAL A 303 -15.44 -15.55 -1.90
CA VAL A 303 -14.49 -15.42 -3.02
C VAL A 303 -14.36 -16.81 -3.67
N TYR A 304 -14.21 -16.85 -5.00
CA TYR A 304 -14.06 -18.11 -5.73
C TYR A 304 -12.96 -18.94 -5.08
N VAL A 305 -13.35 -20.10 -4.55
CA VAL A 305 -12.40 -21.07 -4.02
C VAL A 305 -11.70 -21.68 -5.22
N PRO A 306 -10.37 -21.69 -5.24
CA PRO A 306 -9.68 -22.67 -6.04
C PRO A 306 -10.26 -24.07 -5.73
N ALA A 307 -10.36 -24.96 -6.72
CA ALA A 307 -10.87 -26.30 -6.45
C ALA A 307 -10.06 -26.96 -5.32
N SER A 308 -10.65 -27.87 -4.54
CA SER A 308 -9.91 -28.60 -3.50
C SER A 308 -8.62 -29.19 -4.09
N GLY A 309 -7.46 -28.73 -3.63
CA GLY A 309 -6.15 -29.09 -4.16
C GLY A 309 -5.40 -27.98 -4.90
N THR A 310 -6.06 -26.88 -5.27
CA THR A 310 -5.39 -25.79 -5.99
C THR A 310 -4.75 -24.79 -5.01
N PHE A 311 -3.47 -24.48 -5.21
CA PHE A 311 -2.75 -23.44 -4.46
C PHE A 311 -3.48 -22.11 -4.42
N ASP A 312 -3.37 -21.46 -3.28
CA ASP A 312 -3.75 -20.07 -3.11
C ASP A 312 -2.51 -19.27 -2.72
N PRO A 313 -2.04 -18.34 -3.58
CA PRO A 313 -0.90 -17.51 -3.27
C PRO A 313 -1.19 -16.50 -2.13
N ALA A 314 -2.40 -16.49 -1.56
CA ALA A 314 -2.84 -15.71 -0.42
C ALA A 314 -2.63 -14.20 -0.63
N PRO A 315 -3.29 -13.56 -1.60
CA PRO A 315 -3.01 -12.16 -1.94
C PRO A 315 -3.20 -11.20 -0.76
N LEU A 316 -2.40 -10.12 -0.73
CA LEU A 316 -2.57 -9.02 0.21
C LEU A 316 -4.02 -8.51 0.18
N ARG A 317 -4.57 -8.24 1.36
CA ARG A 317 -5.88 -7.62 1.56
C ARG A 317 -5.70 -6.25 2.21
N PRO A 318 -5.51 -5.18 1.41
CA PRO A 318 -5.26 -3.83 1.93
C PRO A 318 -6.35 -3.32 2.88
N HIS A 319 -7.58 -3.81 2.77
CA HIS A 319 -8.67 -3.43 3.68
C HIS A 319 -8.42 -3.85 5.13
N ALA A 320 -7.57 -4.84 5.39
CA ALA A 320 -7.27 -5.34 6.73
C ALA A 320 -6.43 -4.33 7.54
N LEU A 321 -5.70 -3.47 6.84
CA LEU A 321 -4.95 -2.36 7.39
C LEU A 321 -5.88 -1.16 7.55
N MET A 322 -6.29 -0.85 8.77
CA MET A 322 -7.17 0.29 9.06
C MET A 322 -6.38 1.60 9.09
N SER A 323 -7.02 2.67 8.63
CA SER A 323 -6.60 4.05 8.88
C SER A 323 -6.72 4.39 10.37
N PHE A 324 -6.06 5.47 10.81
CA PHE A 324 -6.23 5.94 12.18
C PHE A 324 -7.69 6.33 12.47
N GLU A 325 -8.38 7.03 11.57
CA GLU A 325 -9.78 7.43 11.82
C GLU A 325 -10.69 6.21 11.92
N GLN A 326 -10.45 5.20 11.09
CA GLN A 326 -11.16 3.92 11.14
C GLN A 326 -10.94 3.22 12.48
N LEU A 327 -9.69 3.17 12.95
CA LEU A 327 -9.35 2.55 14.22
C LEU A 327 -9.96 3.29 15.40
N ASN A 328 -9.81 4.61 15.46
CA ASN A 328 -10.34 5.43 16.53
C ASN A 328 -11.87 5.32 16.59
N ARG A 329 -12.56 5.33 15.45
CA ARG A 329 -14.01 5.15 15.41
C ARG A 329 -14.45 3.74 15.80
N ALA A 330 -13.73 2.70 15.35
CA ALA A 330 -14.03 1.32 15.74
C ALA A 330 -13.92 1.14 17.26
N LEU A 331 -12.96 1.83 17.89
CA LEU A 331 -12.79 1.85 19.34
C LEU A 331 -13.86 2.68 20.06
N GLU A 332 -14.23 3.86 19.57
CA GLU A 332 -15.33 4.68 20.12
C GLU A 332 -16.67 3.93 20.15
N LEU A 333 -16.91 3.09 19.13
CA LEU A 333 -18.13 2.28 19.01
C LEU A 333 -18.04 0.95 19.78
N SER A 334 -16.86 0.55 20.24
CA SER A 334 -16.69 -0.63 21.07
C SER A 334 -17.13 -0.35 22.51
N ALA A 335 -18.03 -1.19 23.04
CA ALA A 335 -18.55 -1.10 24.40
C ALA A 335 -17.47 -1.21 25.50
N THR A 336 -16.21 -1.51 25.14
CA THR A 336 -15.05 -1.52 26.03
C THR A 336 -14.51 -0.13 26.38
N GLY A 337 -14.99 0.94 25.75
CA GLY A 337 -15.04 2.31 26.29
C GLY A 337 -13.74 3.03 26.63
N THR A 338 -12.57 2.40 26.56
CA THR A 338 -11.28 3.04 26.78
C THR A 338 -10.19 2.29 26.04
N ASN A 339 -9.64 2.89 24.99
CA ASN A 339 -8.28 2.60 24.55
C ASN A 339 -7.69 3.86 23.95
N ASP A 340 -6.81 4.52 24.71
CA ASP A 340 -6.02 5.69 24.33
C ASP A 340 -4.92 5.35 23.30
N ARG A 341 -5.11 4.32 22.45
CA ARG A 341 -4.13 3.96 21.43
C ARG A 341 -4.27 4.89 20.23
N ASP A 342 -3.77 6.10 20.42
CA ASP A 342 -3.52 7.02 19.32
C ASP A 342 -2.32 6.51 18.50
N ARG A 343 -2.60 5.95 17.31
CA ARG A 343 -1.58 5.50 16.35
C ARG A 343 -1.12 6.61 15.40
N THR A 344 -1.66 7.83 15.49
CA THR A 344 -1.27 8.92 14.55
C THR A 344 0.22 9.23 14.60
N GLY A 345 0.82 9.24 15.79
CA GLY A 345 2.26 9.48 15.94
C GLY A 345 3.16 8.30 15.57
N GLU A 346 2.59 7.12 15.30
CA GLU A 346 3.32 5.88 15.04
C GLU A 346 3.24 5.48 13.55
N ASP A 347 2.02 5.42 13.00
CA ASP A 347 1.77 4.89 11.65
C ASP A 347 1.68 5.99 10.57
N VAL A 348 1.22 7.20 10.91
CA VAL A 348 0.98 8.26 9.91
C VAL A 348 2.30 8.94 9.53
N MET A 349 2.66 8.83 8.26
CA MET A 349 3.86 9.47 7.70
C MET A 349 3.55 10.85 7.13
N LEU A 350 2.46 10.97 6.37
CA LEU A 350 2.07 12.22 5.72
C LEU A 350 0.58 12.23 5.36
N THR A 351 -0.17 13.22 5.81
CA THR A 351 -1.64 13.28 5.65
C THR A 351 -2.12 13.84 4.31
N ASN A 352 -1.36 14.78 3.73
CA ASN A 352 -1.77 15.53 2.54
C ASN A 352 -1.03 15.02 1.29
N THR A 353 -1.01 13.71 1.12
CA THR A 353 -0.28 13.04 0.04
C THR A 353 -1.15 12.98 -1.20
N LEU A 354 -0.63 13.38 -2.35
CA LEU A 354 -1.30 13.26 -3.64
C LEU A 354 -0.93 11.98 -4.37
N ALA A 355 0.31 11.52 -4.21
CA ALA A 355 0.82 10.33 -4.87
C ALA A 355 1.83 9.59 -3.99
N PHE A 356 1.74 8.27 -4.03
CA PHE A 356 2.71 7.32 -3.51
C PHE A 356 2.87 6.27 -4.60
N ASP A 357 3.90 6.47 -5.40
CA ASP A 357 4.10 5.85 -6.72
C ASP A 357 5.44 5.10 -6.70
N VAL A 358 5.38 3.79 -6.94
CA VAL A 358 6.45 2.81 -6.76
C VAL A 358 6.80 2.18 -8.11
N ARG A 359 7.91 2.64 -8.70
CA ARG A 359 8.36 2.17 -10.00
C ARG A 359 9.55 1.25 -9.89
N VAL A 360 9.58 0.21 -10.72
CA VAL A 360 10.69 -0.73 -10.83
C VAL A 360 11.58 -0.39 -12.02
N TYR A 361 12.89 -0.59 -11.91
CA TYR A 361 13.78 -0.41 -13.05
C TYR A 361 13.72 -1.61 -14.00
N ASP A 362 13.12 -1.44 -15.16
CA ASP A 362 13.09 -2.44 -16.23
C ASP A 362 14.19 -2.13 -17.26
N PRO A 363 15.24 -2.97 -17.40
CA PRO A 363 16.34 -2.78 -18.32
C PRO A 363 15.98 -2.96 -19.80
N ILE A 364 14.84 -3.56 -20.14
CA ILE A 364 14.39 -3.73 -21.53
C ILE A 364 13.26 -2.77 -21.89
N ALA A 365 12.72 -2.02 -20.93
CA ALA A 365 11.70 -1.01 -21.20
C ALA A 365 12.23 0.01 -22.24
N PRO A 366 11.52 0.19 -23.37
CA PRO A 366 11.98 1.05 -24.45
C PRO A 366 11.68 2.51 -24.11
N VAL A 367 12.72 3.34 -24.14
CA VAL A 367 12.58 4.78 -24.13
C VAL A 367 12.43 5.25 -25.58
N LEU A 368 11.33 5.92 -25.89
CA LEU A 368 10.93 6.28 -27.24
C LEU A 368 11.33 7.72 -27.58
N ASN A 369 11.34 8.04 -28.86
CA ASN A 369 11.43 9.43 -29.32
C ASN A 369 10.02 9.97 -29.57
N ASP A 370 9.78 11.27 -29.37
CA ASP A 370 8.50 11.87 -29.79
C ASP A 370 8.25 11.67 -31.31
N SER A 371 6.98 11.56 -31.68
CA SER A 371 6.45 11.27 -33.02
C SER A 371 6.74 12.34 -34.09
N GLY A 372 7.42 13.44 -33.72
CA GLY A 372 7.76 14.54 -34.62
C GLY A 372 8.72 14.16 -35.75
N THR A 373 8.62 14.90 -36.87
CA THR A 373 9.55 14.77 -38.03
C THR A 373 11.00 15.11 -37.70
N SER A 374 11.26 15.72 -36.54
CA SER A 374 12.56 15.89 -35.93
C SER A 374 12.37 15.75 -34.42
N PRO A 375 12.57 14.55 -33.86
CA PRO A 375 12.30 14.31 -32.45
C PRO A 375 13.23 15.15 -31.58
N THR A 376 12.64 15.90 -30.63
CA THR A 376 13.36 16.74 -29.67
C THR A 376 13.20 16.28 -28.23
N LEU A 377 12.29 15.34 -28.00
CA LEU A 377 11.94 14.81 -26.70
C LEU A 377 12.07 13.29 -26.71
N THR A 378 12.51 12.79 -25.57
CA THR A 378 12.64 11.38 -25.26
C THR A 378 11.56 11.05 -24.24
N LEU A 379 10.81 9.99 -24.47
CA LEU A 379 9.61 9.61 -23.71
C LEU A 379 9.87 8.27 -23.03
N SER A 380 9.81 8.24 -21.70
CA SER A 380 9.76 7.01 -20.91
C SER A 380 8.32 6.48 -20.80
N PRO A 381 8.14 5.18 -20.51
CA PRO A 381 6.84 4.66 -20.08
C PRO A 381 6.23 5.53 -18.97
N GLY A 382 4.93 5.82 -19.08
CA GLY A 382 4.23 6.76 -18.19
C GLY A 382 4.19 8.21 -18.69
N ASP A 383 5.12 8.63 -19.57
CA ASP A 383 5.13 10.01 -20.07
C ASP A 383 3.92 10.32 -20.98
N PRO A 384 3.39 11.55 -20.91
CA PRO A 384 2.47 12.08 -21.92
C PRO A 384 2.94 11.82 -23.35
N GLY A 385 2.10 11.16 -24.15
CA GLY A 385 2.39 10.86 -25.55
C GLY A 385 3.30 9.66 -25.80
N TYR A 386 3.74 8.94 -24.75
CA TYR A 386 4.58 7.74 -24.88
C TYR A 386 3.97 6.69 -25.83
N SER A 387 2.66 6.44 -25.74
CA SER A 387 1.94 5.50 -26.62
C SER A 387 1.98 5.87 -28.11
N SER A 388 2.22 7.15 -28.42
CA SER A 388 2.38 7.66 -29.78
C SER A 388 3.84 7.82 -30.22
N GLY A 389 4.78 7.50 -29.32
CA GLY A 389 6.22 7.65 -29.53
C GLY A 389 6.75 6.78 -30.67
N SER A 390 7.78 7.28 -31.34
CA SER A 390 8.53 6.55 -32.35
C SER A 390 9.50 5.56 -31.70
N SER A 391 9.36 4.28 -32.05
CA SER A 391 10.31 3.22 -31.71
C SER A 391 11.61 3.26 -32.54
N THR A 392 11.73 4.21 -33.46
CA THR A 392 12.95 4.38 -34.25
C THR A 392 14.08 4.86 -33.33
N ASN A 393 15.15 4.08 -33.22
CA ASN A 393 16.29 4.33 -32.32
C ASN A 393 15.91 4.41 -30.83
N SER A 394 14.98 3.57 -30.37
CA SER A 394 14.68 3.46 -28.94
C SER A 394 15.90 3.01 -28.13
N MET A 395 16.04 3.55 -26.91
CA MET A 395 17.07 3.16 -25.95
C MET A 395 16.42 2.33 -24.85
N PRO A 396 17.01 1.20 -24.43
CA PRO A 396 16.43 0.38 -23.39
C PRO A 396 16.77 0.91 -21.98
N GLY A 397 15.89 0.68 -21.01
CA GLY A 397 16.09 0.98 -19.60
C GLY A 397 15.26 2.17 -19.12
N ALA A 398 14.25 1.92 -18.29
CA ALA A 398 13.44 2.96 -17.65
C ALA A 398 12.89 2.49 -16.30
N PHE A 399 12.55 3.44 -15.42
CA PHE A 399 11.68 3.16 -14.29
C PHE A 399 10.24 3.12 -14.78
N VAL A 400 9.54 2.04 -14.44
CA VAL A 400 8.19 1.75 -14.93
C VAL A 400 7.34 1.20 -13.80
N ASP A 401 6.05 1.49 -13.85
CA ASP A 401 5.04 0.81 -13.03
C ASP A 401 5.02 -0.68 -13.42
N LEU A 402 4.64 -1.56 -12.50
CA LEU A 402 4.38 -2.93 -12.92
C LEU A 402 3.19 -2.90 -13.90
N ASN A 403 3.24 -3.71 -14.97
CA ASN A 403 2.16 -3.71 -15.98
C ASN A 403 2.03 -2.40 -16.80
N TRP A 404 3.14 -1.64 -16.95
CA TRP A 404 3.17 -0.39 -17.72
C TRP A 404 2.72 -0.51 -19.20
N ASN A 405 2.93 -1.66 -19.86
CA ASN A 405 2.60 -1.87 -21.28
C ASN A 405 1.18 -2.43 -21.51
N ARG A 406 0.23 -2.22 -20.58
CA ARG A 406 -1.14 -2.69 -20.75
C ARG A 406 -1.83 -1.97 -21.91
N ASN A 407 -2.01 -2.67 -23.02
CA ASN A 407 -3.02 -2.31 -24.03
C ASN A 407 -4.42 -2.53 -23.41
N THR A 408 -5.32 -1.57 -23.54
CA THR A 408 -6.71 -1.70 -23.07
C THR A 408 -7.33 -2.99 -23.65
N PRO A 409 -7.67 -3.99 -22.82
CA PRO A 409 -8.15 -5.26 -23.33
C PRO A 409 -9.56 -5.06 -23.89
N THR A 410 -9.72 -5.23 -25.21
CA THR A 410 -11.04 -5.18 -25.87
C THR A 410 -11.86 -6.46 -25.67
N THR A 411 -11.28 -7.49 -25.02
CA THR A 411 -11.92 -8.77 -24.69
C THR A 411 -11.37 -9.37 -23.39
N LEU A 412 -12.18 -10.20 -22.73
CA LEU A 412 -11.87 -10.86 -21.45
C LEU A 412 -10.69 -11.87 -21.48
N THR A 413 -10.00 -12.01 -22.61
CA THR A 413 -8.99 -13.05 -22.85
C THR A 413 -7.55 -12.53 -22.94
N ASN A 414 -7.34 -11.20 -22.94
CA ASN A 414 -6.02 -10.58 -23.13
C ASN A 414 -5.44 -9.94 -21.86
N TYR A 415 -5.71 -10.53 -20.69
CA TYR A 415 -5.27 -10.00 -19.39
C TYR A 415 -3.79 -10.21 -19.06
N TYR A 416 -3.03 -10.86 -19.95
CA TYR A 416 -1.64 -11.23 -19.72
C TYR A 416 -0.68 -10.28 -20.43
N ASN A 417 -0.49 -9.07 -19.90
CA ASN A 417 0.63 -8.19 -20.28
C ASN A 417 1.09 -7.32 -19.10
N GLN A 418 1.36 -7.97 -17.95
CA GLN A 418 1.99 -7.34 -16.80
C GLN A 418 3.51 -7.28 -17.02
N SER A 419 4.00 -6.34 -17.83
CA SER A 419 5.40 -6.36 -18.26
C SER A 419 6.36 -5.83 -17.19
N PHE A 420 7.33 -6.65 -16.80
CA PHE A 420 8.59 -6.27 -16.15
C PHE A 420 9.68 -7.26 -16.59
N GLU A 421 10.61 -6.86 -17.45
CA GLU A 421 11.59 -7.71 -18.14
C GLU A 421 11.02 -8.87 -19.00
N ASP A 422 9.89 -9.44 -18.62
CA ASP A 422 9.15 -10.51 -19.29
C ASP A 422 7.66 -10.43 -18.91
N ALA A 423 6.85 -11.33 -19.46
CA ALA A 423 5.48 -11.55 -19.03
C ALA A 423 5.44 -12.24 -17.64
N PRO A 424 4.38 -12.01 -16.84
CA PRO A 424 4.29 -12.61 -15.52
C PRO A 424 4.05 -14.12 -15.65
N ASN A 425 4.62 -14.89 -14.73
CA ASN A 425 4.48 -16.33 -14.75
C ASN A 425 3.06 -16.77 -14.36
N THR A 426 2.45 -17.65 -15.16
CA THR A 426 1.12 -18.20 -14.92
C THR A 426 1.09 -19.17 -13.73
N LYS A 427 2.21 -19.85 -13.41
CA LYS A 427 2.37 -20.74 -12.25
C LYS A 427 2.43 -20.01 -10.90
N SER A 428 2.63 -18.69 -10.90
CA SER A 428 2.45 -17.87 -9.68
C SER A 428 1.03 -17.91 -9.15
N GLN A 429 0.06 -18.17 -10.06
CA GLN A 429 -1.36 -18.09 -9.81
C GLN A 429 -1.82 -16.75 -9.23
N LEU A 430 -0.94 -15.75 -9.20
CA LEU A 430 -1.17 -14.37 -8.82
C LEU A 430 -1.93 -13.67 -9.93
N ARG A 431 -3.18 -14.08 -10.03
CA ARG A 431 -4.12 -13.56 -11.01
C ARG A 431 -4.67 -12.23 -10.50
N SER A 432 -4.96 -11.35 -11.45
CA SER A 432 -5.97 -10.31 -11.26
C SER A 432 -7.19 -10.94 -10.58
N ILE A 433 -7.69 -10.34 -9.50
CA ILE A 433 -8.94 -10.76 -8.88
C ILE A 433 -10.07 -10.55 -9.91
N VAL A 434 -10.44 -11.63 -10.61
CA VAL A 434 -11.62 -11.63 -11.50
C VAL A 434 -12.82 -11.99 -10.64
N SER A 435 -13.59 -10.99 -10.22
CA SER A 435 -14.91 -11.24 -9.62
C SER A 435 -15.91 -11.59 -10.73
N THR A 436 -16.17 -12.87 -10.95
CA THR A 436 -17.28 -13.30 -11.83
C THR A 436 -18.61 -13.12 -11.09
N GLY A 437 -19.39 -12.11 -11.49
CA GLY A 437 -20.71 -11.83 -10.93
C GLY A 437 -21.76 -12.88 -11.30
N SER A 438 -22.32 -13.56 -10.30
CA SER A 438 -23.65 -14.18 -10.40
C SER A 438 -24.32 -14.22 -9.03
N GLY A 439 -24.68 -13.04 -8.53
CA GLY A 439 -25.41 -12.92 -7.28
C GLY A 439 -25.98 -11.53 -7.08
N THR A 440 -27.22 -11.31 -7.53
CA THR A 440 -28.01 -10.08 -7.31
C THR A 440 -28.43 -9.87 -5.84
N ASN A 441 -27.80 -10.56 -4.89
CA ASN A 441 -28.11 -10.54 -3.47
C ASN A 441 -26.85 -10.36 -2.60
N LEU A 442 -25.93 -9.50 -3.02
CA LEU A 442 -24.93 -8.94 -2.09
C LEU A 442 -25.63 -7.91 -1.19
N LYS A 443 -26.46 -8.40 -0.27
CA LYS A 443 -26.73 -7.64 0.95
C LYS A 443 -25.40 -7.62 1.70
N SER A 444 -24.78 -6.44 1.81
CA SER A 444 -23.67 -6.19 2.72
C SER A 444 -24.14 -6.45 4.15
N THR A 445 -24.07 -7.71 4.56
CA THR A 445 -24.10 -8.14 5.95
C THR A 445 -22.84 -7.58 6.63
N PRO A 446 -22.97 -6.96 7.82
CA PRO A 446 -21.89 -6.23 8.45
C PRO A 446 -20.69 -7.15 8.60
N ILE A 447 -19.56 -6.68 8.09
CA ILE A 447 -18.25 -7.29 8.25
C ILE A 447 -18.11 -7.59 9.76
N PHE A 448 -18.29 -6.68 10.71
CA PHE A 448 -18.26 -7.10 12.13
C PHE A 448 -19.43 -8.00 12.55
N GLY A 449 -19.09 -9.17 13.11
CA GLY A 449 -20.00 -10.09 13.80
C GLY A 449 -21.05 -9.34 14.63
N SER A 450 -22.29 -9.80 14.53
CA SER A 450 -23.57 -9.13 14.78
C SER A 450 -23.89 -8.68 16.22
N THR A 451 -22.91 -8.18 16.97
CA THR A 451 -23.10 -7.67 18.33
C THR A 451 -22.59 -6.23 18.55
N PHE A 452 -22.52 -5.42 17.49
CA PHE A 452 -22.36 -3.96 17.62
C PHE A 452 -23.69 -3.24 17.34
N PRO A 453 -24.15 -2.31 18.20
CA PRO A 453 -25.51 -1.78 18.15
C PRO A 453 -25.69 -0.72 17.06
N ALA A 454 -26.59 -1.04 16.12
CA ALA A 454 -27.66 -0.20 15.59
C ALA A 454 -27.34 1.26 15.18
N ASP A 455 -26.55 1.45 14.12
CA ASP A 455 -27.11 2.02 12.90
C ASP A 455 -26.33 1.53 11.67
N ILE A 456 -26.91 0.53 11.00
CA ILE A 456 -26.28 -0.23 9.93
C ILE A 456 -26.01 0.63 8.69
N ASP A 457 -26.78 1.71 8.49
CA ASP A 457 -26.66 2.57 7.32
C ASP A 457 -25.60 3.68 7.48
N ASP A 458 -25.19 4.01 8.72
CA ASP A 458 -24.13 5.00 8.97
C ASP A 458 -22.72 4.35 8.83
N LEU A 459 -22.59 3.07 9.20
CA LEU A 459 -21.37 2.27 9.03
C LEU A 459 -21.12 1.81 7.59
N LYS A 460 -22.18 1.59 6.81
CA LYS A 460 -22.11 1.19 5.39
C LYS A 460 -21.68 2.35 4.48
N ASN A 461 -22.05 3.57 4.85
CA ASN A 461 -21.94 4.72 3.97
C ASN A 461 -20.79 5.66 4.33
N ASN A 462 -20.35 5.73 5.61
CA ASN A 462 -19.45 6.82 6.03
C ASN A 462 -18.06 6.40 6.55
N PHE A 463 -17.75 5.11 6.79
CA PHE A 463 -16.55 4.75 7.57
C PHE A 463 -15.53 3.80 6.93
N PHE A 464 -15.86 3.13 5.82
CA PHE A 464 -14.88 2.31 5.09
C PHE A 464 -14.29 3.09 3.91
N LEU A 465 -13.68 4.23 4.21
CA LEU A 465 -12.88 4.98 3.25
C LEU A 465 -11.51 4.30 3.11
N GLN A 466 -11.52 3.16 2.40
CA GLN A 466 -10.31 2.61 1.78
C GLN A 466 -9.95 3.55 0.63
N ASN A 467 -8.70 3.51 0.13
CA ASN A 467 -8.42 4.17 -1.14
C ASN A 467 -9.46 3.64 -2.16
N PRO A 468 -10.33 4.50 -2.71
CA PRO A 468 -11.45 4.08 -3.53
C PRO A 468 -11.05 3.19 -4.73
N SER A 469 -9.81 3.34 -5.22
CA SER A 469 -9.19 2.49 -6.24
C SER A 469 -8.94 1.04 -5.79
N MET A 470 -8.69 0.84 -4.49
CA MET A 470 -8.54 -0.47 -3.84
C MET A 470 -9.90 -1.14 -3.53
N LEU A 471 -11.02 -0.42 -3.64
CA LEU A 471 -12.31 -0.80 -3.06
C LEU A 471 -13.24 -1.54 -4.04
N LYS A 472 -12.93 -1.60 -5.34
CA LYS A 472 -13.84 -2.20 -6.33
C LYS A 472 -13.49 -3.64 -6.72
N ALA A 473 -13.52 -4.54 -5.74
CA ALA A 473 -13.85 -5.95 -5.99
C ALA A 473 -15.38 -6.18 -5.98
N THR A 474 -16.19 -5.21 -6.44
CA THR A 474 -17.63 -5.42 -6.67
C THR A 474 -17.88 -5.94 -8.08
N PRO A 475 -18.80 -6.92 -8.26
CA PRO A 475 -18.78 -7.87 -9.39
C PRO A 475 -19.34 -7.33 -10.72
N SER A 476 -19.47 -6.00 -10.86
CA SER A 476 -20.23 -5.40 -11.97
C SER A 476 -19.48 -4.35 -12.79
N SER A 477 -18.17 -4.18 -12.61
CA SER A 477 -17.36 -3.46 -13.62
C SER A 477 -16.09 -4.22 -13.91
N SER A 478 -15.90 -4.50 -15.19
CA SER A 478 -14.72 -5.11 -15.79
C SER A 478 -13.43 -4.37 -15.40
N ILE A 479 -12.67 -5.02 -14.52
CA ILE A 479 -11.20 -5.10 -14.45
C ILE A 479 -10.45 -3.95 -13.77
N LEU A 480 -10.23 -4.11 -12.47
CA LEU A 480 -9.13 -3.51 -11.74
C LEU A 480 -8.16 -4.66 -11.38
N THR A 481 -6.94 -4.62 -11.92
CA THR A 481 -5.96 -5.73 -11.89
C THR A 481 -4.73 -5.27 -11.13
N PHE A 482 -4.47 -5.85 -9.96
CA PHE A 482 -3.19 -5.72 -9.28
C PHE A 482 -2.07 -6.40 -10.07
N ALA A 483 -0.87 -5.84 -10.03
CA ALA A 483 0.35 -6.51 -10.47
C ALA A 483 1.30 -6.69 -9.28
N TYR A 484 2.14 -7.73 -9.33
CA TYR A 484 2.92 -8.18 -8.18
C TYR A 484 4.37 -8.41 -8.59
N TYR A 485 5.31 -7.93 -7.77
CA TYR A 485 6.68 -8.44 -7.73
C TYR A 485 6.91 -9.08 -6.36
N ASP A 486 7.54 -10.26 -6.31
CA ASP A 486 7.77 -11.01 -5.07
C ASP A 486 9.09 -11.77 -5.16
N THR A 487 9.88 -11.75 -4.09
CA THR A 487 11.09 -12.56 -3.94
C THR A 487 10.86 -14.07 -3.91
N TRP A 488 9.61 -14.52 -3.70
CA TRP A 488 9.09 -15.89 -3.82
C TRP A 488 9.96 -17.03 -3.23
N PRO A 489 9.48 -17.79 -2.25
CA PRO A 489 10.30 -18.80 -1.62
C PRO A 489 10.46 -20.03 -2.52
N TYR A 490 11.64 -20.63 -2.48
CA TYR A 490 11.87 -21.98 -3.00
C TYR A 490 11.33 -23.08 -2.05
N LEU A 491 10.80 -22.68 -0.89
CA LEU A 491 10.20 -23.58 0.10
C LEU A 491 9.04 -24.42 -0.46
N TYR A 492 8.29 -23.88 -1.43
CA TYR A 492 7.13 -24.58 -1.99
C TYR A 492 7.53 -25.91 -2.63
N GLU A 493 8.71 -25.98 -3.23
CA GLU A 493 9.25 -27.18 -3.88
C GLU A 493 9.82 -28.23 -2.91
N VAL A 494 9.72 -28.02 -1.59
CA VAL A 494 10.28 -28.93 -0.57
C VAL A 494 9.39 -29.08 0.68
N ASP A 495 8.17 -28.54 0.66
CA ASP A 495 7.28 -28.54 1.82
C ASP A 495 6.38 -29.79 1.89
N GLY A 496 6.41 -30.64 0.87
CA GLY A 496 5.62 -31.86 0.78
C GLY A 496 4.14 -31.61 0.46
N VAL A 497 3.78 -30.39 0.05
CA VAL A 497 2.42 -30.00 -0.33
C VAL A 497 2.40 -29.77 -1.82
N ASN A 498 1.58 -30.53 -2.55
CA ASN A 498 1.40 -30.25 -3.97
C ASN A 498 0.59 -28.95 -4.18
N GLN A 499 1.25 -27.91 -4.69
CA GLN A 499 0.62 -26.60 -4.93
C GLN A 499 -0.03 -26.48 -6.32
N ASP A 500 0.51 -27.07 -7.37
CA ASP A 500 -0.12 -27.03 -8.69
C ASP A 500 -1.18 -28.10 -8.92
N ALA A 501 -1.52 -28.88 -7.88
CA ALA A 501 -2.34 -30.09 -7.92
C ALA A 501 -3.49 -29.98 -8.92
N SER A 502 -3.16 -30.35 -10.15
CA SER A 502 -4.09 -30.38 -11.26
C SER A 502 -4.64 -31.79 -11.29
N GLY A 503 -5.89 -32.03 -11.69
CA GLY A 503 -6.58 -33.32 -11.46
C GLY A 503 -5.90 -34.60 -12.01
N THR A 504 -4.74 -34.51 -12.68
CA THR A 504 -3.86 -35.59 -13.10
C THR A 504 -2.52 -35.65 -12.35
N ASP A 505 -2.05 -34.53 -11.81
CA ASP A 505 -0.85 -34.45 -10.99
C ASP A 505 -1.21 -34.69 -9.50
N THR A 506 -0.39 -35.52 -8.87
CA THR A 506 -0.55 -35.97 -7.48
C THR A 506 0.78 -36.07 -6.74
N ILE A 507 1.88 -35.66 -7.38
CA ILE A 507 3.23 -35.80 -6.83
C ILE A 507 3.58 -34.45 -6.22
N PRO A 508 3.93 -34.38 -4.93
CA PRO A 508 4.46 -33.17 -4.35
C PRO A 508 5.95 -33.01 -4.67
N ASP A 509 6.43 -31.76 -4.65
CA ASP A 509 7.82 -31.37 -4.76
C ASP A 509 8.51 -31.83 -6.08
N GLU A 510 7.79 -31.85 -7.21
CA GLU A 510 8.29 -32.36 -8.51
C GLU A 510 9.60 -31.68 -8.94
N GLY A 511 9.73 -30.37 -8.72
CA GLY A 511 10.95 -29.63 -9.05
C GLY A 511 12.19 -29.93 -8.18
N THR A 512 12.11 -30.85 -7.20
CA THR A 512 13.27 -31.28 -6.40
C THR A 512 13.35 -32.79 -6.11
N ASN A 513 12.48 -33.60 -6.70
CA ASN A 513 12.32 -35.00 -6.31
C ASN A 513 13.36 -35.95 -6.95
N GLY A 514 14.16 -35.47 -7.90
CA GLY A 514 15.23 -36.21 -8.57
C GLY A 514 14.75 -37.06 -9.75
N PHE A 515 13.54 -36.81 -10.26
CA PHE A 515 12.95 -37.50 -11.40
C PHE A 515 12.72 -36.54 -12.58
N ASP A 516 12.42 -37.16 -13.72
CA ASP A 516 12.02 -36.52 -14.97
C ASP A 516 10.54 -36.88 -15.09
N ASP A 517 9.70 -36.08 -14.44
CA ASP A 517 8.26 -36.31 -14.27
C ASP A 517 7.47 -35.84 -15.49
N ASP A 518 8.00 -34.86 -16.23
CA ASP A 518 7.41 -34.36 -17.48
C ASP A 518 7.84 -35.16 -18.73
N GLY A 519 8.91 -35.95 -18.64
CA GLY A 519 9.41 -36.83 -19.69
C GLY A 519 10.25 -36.13 -20.76
N ASP A 520 10.77 -34.93 -20.49
CA ASP A 520 11.59 -34.15 -21.41
C ASP A 520 13.06 -34.64 -21.51
N GLY A 521 13.45 -35.55 -20.62
CA GLY A 521 14.80 -36.15 -20.57
C GLY A 521 15.78 -35.40 -19.67
N ILE A 522 15.33 -34.38 -18.94
CA ILE A 522 16.03 -33.60 -17.94
C ILE A 522 15.38 -33.90 -16.58
N VAL A 523 16.17 -33.84 -15.52
CA VAL A 523 15.70 -34.10 -14.15
C VAL A 523 15.62 -32.77 -13.43
N ASP A 524 14.53 -32.54 -12.70
CA ASP A 524 14.26 -31.37 -11.84
C ASP A 524 14.51 -30.04 -12.59
N ASP A 525 13.78 -29.89 -13.69
CA ASP A 525 13.94 -28.86 -14.68
C ASP A 525 13.12 -27.58 -14.33
N HIS A 526 13.78 -26.42 -14.36
CA HIS A 526 13.19 -25.10 -14.06
C HIS A 526 12.56 -24.46 -15.29
N PHE A 527 12.94 -24.90 -16.48
CA PHE A 527 12.64 -24.21 -17.72
C PHE A 527 12.31 -25.24 -18.77
N ALA A 528 11.03 -25.44 -19.03
CA ALA A 528 10.60 -26.17 -20.23
C ALA A 528 11.28 -25.60 -21.48
N VAL A 529 12.27 -26.32 -21.99
CA VAL A 529 12.97 -25.95 -23.22
C VAL A 529 12.18 -26.53 -24.38
N ASN A 530 11.37 -25.72 -25.05
CA ASN A 530 10.81 -26.13 -26.35
C ASN A 530 11.96 -26.29 -27.36
N LEU A 531 12.47 -27.52 -27.50
CA LEU A 531 13.57 -27.87 -28.40
C LEU A 531 13.16 -27.85 -29.87
N ASN A 532 11.90 -27.55 -30.22
CA ASN A 532 11.40 -27.52 -31.59
C ASN A 532 10.47 -26.33 -31.91
N PRO A 533 11.01 -25.10 -32.00
CA PRO A 533 10.23 -23.88 -32.25
C PRO A 533 9.62 -23.79 -33.67
N THR A 534 9.75 -24.82 -34.51
CA THR A 534 9.30 -24.81 -35.91
C THR A 534 8.19 -25.81 -36.24
N ALA A 535 7.85 -26.70 -35.30
CA ALA A 535 6.83 -27.71 -35.54
C ALA A 535 5.45 -27.33 -34.99
N ASP A 536 5.38 -26.41 -34.03
CA ASP A 536 4.13 -26.21 -33.29
C ASP A 536 3.39 -24.92 -33.63
N THR A 537 2.32 -25.08 -34.39
CA THR A 537 1.18 -24.15 -34.44
C THR A 537 0.01 -24.69 -33.61
N ASP A 538 0.19 -25.81 -32.92
CA ASP A 538 -0.71 -26.17 -31.84
C ASP A 538 -0.52 -25.13 -30.74
N THR A 539 -1.62 -24.72 -30.14
CA THR A 539 -1.58 -23.82 -28.98
C THR A 539 -1.47 -24.64 -27.70
N SER A 540 -1.08 -25.92 -27.83
CA SER A 540 -0.87 -26.87 -26.74
C SER A 540 0.56 -26.89 -26.22
N ASP A 541 1.58 -26.55 -27.03
CA ASP A 541 2.97 -26.49 -26.55
C ASP A 541 3.33 -25.10 -25.98
N ALA A 542 2.34 -24.23 -25.77
CA ALA A 542 2.46 -23.01 -24.95
C ALA A 542 2.46 -23.33 -23.43
N GLY A 543 2.65 -24.60 -23.07
CA GLY A 543 2.48 -25.14 -21.73
C GLY A 543 3.24 -26.45 -21.54
N GLU A 544 4.46 -26.57 -22.06
CA GLU A 544 5.42 -27.46 -21.40
C GLU A 544 5.73 -26.79 -20.06
N ALA A 545 5.19 -27.38 -19.00
CA ALA A 545 5.22 -26.83 -17.67
C ALA A 545 6.55 -27.25 -17.04
N SER A 546 7.39 -26.26 -16.67
CA SER A 546 8.47 -26.43 -15.68
C SER A 546 8.03 -27.40 -14.58
N GLU A 547 8.90 -28.27 -14.07
CA GLU A 547 8.53 -29.24 -13.03
C GLU A 547 8.24 -28.57 -11.67
N LEU A 548 8.45 -27.26 -11.57
CA LEU A 548 8.17 -26.49 -10.34
C LEU A 548 6.68 -26.38 -10.05
N GLU A 549 6.28 -26.63 -8.82
CA GLU A 549 4.89 -26.55 -8.37
C GLU A 549 4.36 -25.11 -8.39
N THR A 550 5.23 -24.14 -8.14
CA THR A 550 4.86 -22.73 -8.28
C THR A 550 6.04 -21.81 -8.57
N GLU A 551 5.77 -20.69 -9.22
CA GLU A 551 6.82 -19.80 -9.73
C GLU A 551 6.52 -18.33 -9.35
N PRO A 552 7.55 -17.49 -9.11
CA PRO A 552 7.37 -16.06 -8.86
C PRO A 552 6.63 -15.40 -10.03
N PRO A 553 5.89 -14.30 -9.80
CA PRO A 553 5.35 -13.49 -10.89
C PRO A 553 6.42 -13.13 -11.93
N TYR A 554 7.63 -12.80 -11.48
CA TYR A 554 8.77 -12.56 -12.37
C TYR A 554 9.98 -13.35 -11.88
N SER A 555 10.62 -14.12 -12.77
CA SER A 555 11.86 -14.86 -12.48
C SER A 555 13.12 -14.00 -12.58
N LYS A 556 12.97 -12.68 -12.69
CA LYS A 556 14.05 -11.71 -12.84
C LYS A 556 14.28 -10.96 -11.54
N ALA A 557 15.54 -10.70 -11.22
CA ALA A 557 15.91 -9.91 -10.04
C ALA A 557 15.53 -8.45 -10.22
N LEU A 558 15.02 -7.83 -9.15
CA LEU A 558 14.73 -6.41 -9.12
C LEU A 558 16.03 -5.64 -8.91
N ARG A 559 16.42 -4.85 -9.90
CA ARG A 559 17.70 -4.11 -9.84
C ARG A 559 17.60 -2.87 -8.97
N ALA A 560 16.55 -2.09 -9.16
CA ALA A 560 16.32 -0.86 -8.42
C ALA A 560 14.83 -0.51 -8.38
N VAL A 561 14.44 0.26 -7.37
CA VAL A 561 13.11 0.83 -7.21
C VAL A 561 13.22 2.33 -7.05
N SER A 562 12.29 3.06 -7.68
CA SER A 562 12.10 4.50 -7.53
C SER A 562 10.76 4.75 -6.86
N ILE A 563 10.77 5.29 -5.65
CA ILE A 563 9.55 5.64 -4.91
C ILE A 563 9.38 7.16 -4.89
N THR A 564 8.27 7.64 -5.43
CA THR A 564 7.94 9.05 -5.49
C THR A 564 6.81 9.37 -4.52
N VAL A 565 7.06 10.31 -3.61
CA VAL A 565 6.04 10.84 -2.69
C VAL A 565 5.74 12.28 -3.06
N ARG A 566 4.46 12.58 -3.28
CA ARG A 566 4.00 13.93 -3.58
C ARG A 566 2.99 14.38 -2.57
N ALA A 567 3.10 15.63 -2.16
CA ALA A 567 2.19 16.20 -1.21
C ALA A 567 1.86 17.65 -1.55
N ILE A 568 0.69 18.07 -1.12
CA ILE A 568 0.15 19.41 -1.39
C ILE A 568 -0.02 20.19 -0.10
N GLU A 569 0.32 21.47 -0.15
CA GLU A 569 -0.05 22.41 0.90
C GLU A 569 -1.43 22.99 0.56
N GLU A 570 -2.41 22.78 1.43
CA GLU A 570 -3.83 23.12 1.17
C GLU A 570 -4.08 24.61 0.93
N GLY A 571 -3.38 25.50 1.65
CA GLY A 571 -3.65 26.93 1.64
C GLY A 571 -3.24 27.63 0.33
N THR A 572 -2.12 27.23 -0.23
CA THR A 572 -1.48 27.79 -1.43
C THR A 572 -1.62 26.88 -2.64
N ARG A 573 -2.04 25.63 -2.45
CA ARG A 573 -2.10 24.56 -3.46
C ARG A 573 -0.74 24.32 -4.12
N GLN A 574 0.35 24.53 -3.37
CA GLN A 574 1.69 24.20 -3.84
C GLN A 574 1.94 22.71 -3.65
N VAL A 575 2.36 22.05 -4.73
CA VAL A 575 2.79 20.66 -4.70
C VAL A 575 4.29 20.59 -4.47
N ARG A 576 4.71 19.63 -3.64
CA ARG A 576 6.09 19.25 -3.41
C ARG A 576 6.23 17.76 -3.68
N GLN A 577 7.38 17.37 -4.19
CA GLN A 577 7.73 16.00 -4.51
C GLN A 577 9.11 15.70 -3.96
N ASP A 578 9.28 14.47 -3.48
CA ASP A 578 10.58 13.87 -3.25
C ASP A 578 10.59 12.46 -3.86
N THR A 579 11.73 12.04 -4.39
CA THR A 579 11.89 10.74 -5.05
C THR A 579 13.11 10.04 -4.49
N ILE A 580 12.91 8.80 -4.04
CA ILE A 580 13.90 7.93 -3.44
C ILE A 580 14.25 6.85 -4.46
N VAL A 581 15.54 6.58 -4.67
CA VAL A 581 15.98 5.48 -5.52
C VAL A 581 16.82 4.52 -4.67
N ALA A 582 16.36 3.29 -4.54
CA ALA A 582 17.08 2.21 -3.89
C ALA A 582 17.62 1.25 -4.96
N ASP A 583 18.90 0.92 -4.86
CA ASP A 583 19.59 -0.06 -5.70
C ASP A 583 19.80 -1.34 -4.88
N PHE A 584 19.50 -2.49 -5.49
CA PHE A 584 19.60 -3.81 -4.86
C PHE A 584 20.70 -4.67 -5.47
N LEU A 585 21.38 -4.19 -6.52
CA LEU A 585 22.53 -4.91 -7.07
C LEU A 585 23.74 -4.75 -6.15
N PRO A 586 24.48 -5.84 -5.85
CA PRO A 586 25.76 -5.71 -5.17
C PRO A 586 26.77 -4.99 -6.07
N ASP A 587 27.46 -3.99 -5.51
CA ASP A 587 28.56 -3.22 -6.13
C ASP A 587 29.69 -4.08 -6.74
#